data_AF-A0AAW6M965-F1
#
_entry.id   AF-A0AAW6M965-F1
#
_cell.length_a   1.000
_cell.length_b   1.000
_cell.length_c   1.000
_cell.angle_alpha   90.00
_cell.angle_beta   90.00
_cell.angle_gamma   90.00
#
_symmetry.space_group_name_H-M   'P 1'
#
loop_
_entity.id
_entity.type
_entity.pdbx_description
1 polymer ?
#
loop_
_entity_poly.entity_id
_entity_poly.type
_entity_poly.pdbx_seq_one_letter_code
_entity_poly.pdbx_strand_id
1 'polypeptide(L)'
;KEIPESDPAHALLKASSVAPCSILTDLSWAPRMIDLFCLMKKTREVLPQVSIPTLVFHADDDELVSASSEKCFERTIPEKYLQLVHLKESTHFFYGNADWDLLY
;
A
#
# COMPACT_ATOMS: atom_id res chain seq x y z
N LYS A 1 -18.68 18.27 4.69
CA LYS A 1 -19.42 17.23 5.46
C LYS A 1 -18.41 16.61 6.39
N GLU A 2 -18.66 16.61 7.70
CA GLU A 2 -17.79 15.91 8.65
C GLU A 2 -17.95 14.40 8.41
N ILE A 3 -16.83 13.73 8.15
CA ILE A 3 -16.79 12.27 7.93
C ILE A 3 -16.70 11.62 9.33
N PRO A 4 -17.63 10.70 9.68
CA PRO A 4 -17.62 10.03 10.98
C PRO A 4 -16.29 9.33 11.26
N GLU A 5 -15.83 9.29 12.52
CA GLU A 5 -14.57 8.61 12.87
C GLU A 5 -14.58 7.11 12.55
N SER A 6 -15.76 6.50 12.49
CA SER A 6 -15.96 5.10 12.13
C SER A 6 -15.84 4.83 10.62
N ASP A 7 -15.77 5.87 9.79
CA ASP A 7 -15.67 5.75 8.34
C ASP A 7 -14.18 5.72 7.92
N PRO A 8 -13.73 4.74 7.10
CA PRO A 8 -12.35 4.66 6.60
C PRO A 8 -11.87 5.96 5.94
N ALA A 9 -12.77 6.73 5.33
CA ALA A 9 -12.45 8.01 4.73
C ALA A 9 -11.97 9.06 5.76
N HIS A 10 -12.27 8.88 7.05
CA HIS A 10 -11.75 9.73 8.12
C HIS A 10 -10.26 9.52 8.34
N ALA A 11 -9.79 8.26 8.32
CA ALA A 11 -8.36 7.94 8.43
C ALA A 11 -7.58 8.50 7.24
N LEU A 12 -8.13 8.33 6.02
CA LEU A 12 -7.58 8.94 4.81
C LEU A 12 -7.51 10.47 4.93
N LEU A 13 -8.54 11.13 5.43
CA LEU A 13 -8.58 12.59 5.57
C LEU A 13 -7.58 13.10 6.62
N LYS A 14 -7.38 12.36 7.72
CA LYS A 14 -6.33 12.68 8.71
C LYS A 14 -4.92 12.47 8.16
N ALA A 15 -4.71 11.43 7.35
CA ALA A 15 -3.41 11.13 6.76
C ALA A 15 -3.08 12.01 5.53
N SER A 16 -4.10 12.45 4.80
CA SER A 16 -3.95 13.22 3.56
C SER A 16 -3.80 14.70 3.85
N SER A 17 -2.63 15.27 3.54
CA SER A 17 -2.39 16.73 3.62
C SER A 17 -2.75 17.47 2.31
N VAL A 18 -3.60 16.89 1.46
CA VAL A 18 -3.92 17.46 0.16
C VAL A 18 -4.95 18.58 0.33
N ALA A 19 -4.51 19.83 0.16
CA ALA A 19 -5.40 20.98 0.11
C ALA A 19 -6.28 20.93 -1.15
N PRO A 20 -7.48 21.53 -1.14
CA PRO A 20 -8.30 21.64 -2.35
C PRO A 20 -7.52 22.36 -3.45
N CYS A 21 -7.31 21.70 -4.58
CA CYS A 21 -6.58 22.23 -5.73
C CYS A 21 -7.54 22.53 -6.89
N SER A 22 -7.11 23.36 -7.84
CA SER A 22 -7.86 23.54 -9.09
C SER A 22 -7.64 22.35 -10.02
N ILE A 23 -8.59 22.10 -10.93
CA ILE A 23 -8.49 21.02 -11.93
C ILE A 23 -7.21 21.12 -12.78
N LEU A 24 -6.74 22.34 -13.06
CA LEU A 24 -5.49 22.58 -13.79
C LEU A 24 -4.25 22.15 -12.98
N THR A 25 -4.32 22.30 -11.67
CA THR A 25 -3.30 21.81 -10.73
C THR A 25 -3.35 20.29 -10.65
N ASP A 26 -4.53 19.66 -10.65
CA ASP A 26 -4.65 18.20 -10.68
C ASP A 26 -4.06 17.61 -11.97
N LEU A 27 -4.24 18.29 -13.10
CA LEU A 27 -3.62 17.89 -14.38
C LEU A 27 -2.09 18.01 -14.34
N SER A 28 -1.53 18.98 -13.61
CA SER A 28 -0.07 19.10 -13.47
C SER A 28 0.55 17.99 -12.62
N TRP A 29 -0.26 17.19 -11.91
CA TRP A 29 0.17 15.97 -11.22
C TRP A 29 0.29 14.75 -12.14
N ALA A 30 -0.26 14.78 -13.36
CA ALA A 30 -0.19 13.64 -14.27
C ALA A 30 1.24 13.11 -14.51
N PRO A 31 2.28 13.96 -14.70
CA PRO A 31 3.66 13.49 -14.77
C PRO A 31 4.12 12.73 -13.51
N ARG A 32 3.68 13.15 -12.31
CA ARG A 32 4.00 12.47 -11.05
C ARG A 32 3.33 11.12 -10.94
N MET A 33 2.10 11.00 -11.43
CA MET A 33 1.42 9.71 -11.52
C MET A 33 2.15 8.76 -12.47
N ILE A 34 2.62 9.26 -13.62
CA ILE A 34 3.43 8.47 -14.57
C ILE A 34 4.75 8.03 -13.92
N ASP A 35 5.43 8.92 -13.21
CA ASP A 35 6.67 8.61 -12.47
C ASP A 35 6.44 7.49 -11.45
N LEU A 36 5.32 7.51 -10.71
CA LEU A 36 4.97 6.46 -9.77
C LEU A 36 4.85 5.10 -10.46
N PHE A 37 4.11 5.00 -11.56
CA PHE A 37 4.00 3.74 -12.31
C PHE A 37 5.34 3.28 -12.89
N CYS A 38 6.20 4.22 -13.31
CA CYS A 38 7.56 3.92 -13.75
C CYS A 38 8.41 3.34 -12.61
N LEU A 39 8.33 3.92 -11.41
CA LEU A 39 9.00 3.41 -10.22
C LEU A 39 8.48 2.01 -9.85
N MET A 40 7.17 1.81 -9.81
CA MET A 40 6.57 0.50 -9.54
C MET A 40 7.07 -0.56 -10.52
N LYS A 41 7.19 -0.21 -11.81
CA LYS A 41 7.76 -1.11 -12.83
C LYS A 41 9.23 -1.44 -12.54
N LYS A 42 10.07 -0.43 -12.32
CA LYS A 42 11.49 -0.63 -12.01
C LYS A 42 11.70 -1.47 -10.74
N THR A 43 10.90 -1.24 -9.70
CA THR A 43 10.93 -2.05 -8.47
C THR A 43 10.65 -3.52 -8.77
N ARG A 44 9.64 -3.83 -9.59
CA ARG A 44 9.33 -5.21 -9.98
C ARG A 44 10.45 -5.87 -10.81
N GLU A 45 11.18 -5.09 -11.61
CA GLU A 45 12.31 -5.59 -12.39
C GLU A 45 13.52 -5.98 -11.51
N VAL A 46 13.73 -5.29 -10.38
CA VAL A 46 14.84 -5.57 -9.45
C VAL A 46 14.46 -6.51 -8.32
N LEU A 47 13.16 -6.69 -8.03
CA LEU A 47 12.67 -7.55 -6.95
C LEU A 47 13.23 -8.99 -6.97
N PRO A 48 13.41 -9.66 -8.13
CA PRO A 48 14.04 -10.99 -8.19
C PRO A 48 15.48 -11.05 -7.68
N GLN A 49 16.15 -9.91 -7.51
CA GLN A 49 17.52 -9.85 -7.00
C GLN A 49 17.57 -9.91 -5.47
N VAL A 50 16.41 -9.82 -4.79
CA VAL A 50 16.30 -9.98 -3.34
C VAL A 50 16.57 -11.45 -2.98
N SER A 51 17.66 -11.69 -2.27
CA SER A 51 18.15 -13.04 -1.90
C SER A 51 18.21 -13.25 -0.39
N ILE A 52 17.59 -12.36 0.38
CA ILE A 52 17.53 -12.40 1.84
C ILE A 52 16.13 -12.83 2.30
N PRO A 53 16.00 -13.40 3.51
CA PRO A 53 14.71 -13.57 4.16
C PRO A 53 13.94 -12.25 4.17
N THR A 54 12.71 -12.29 3.66
CA THR A 54 11.85 -11.15 3.41
C THR A 54 10.49 -11.40 4.06
N LEU A 55 10.12 -10.51 4.98
CA LEU A 55 8.81 -10.46 5.60
C LEU A 55 8.00 -9.35 4.92
N VAL A 56 6.82 -9.70 4.42
CA VAL A 56 5.90 -8.78 3.76
C VAL A 56 4.60 -8.75 4.54
N PHE A 57 4.17 -7.56 4.95
CA PHE A 57 2.85 -7.33 5.51
C PHE A 57 1.95 -6.73 4.43
N HIS A 58 0.73 -7.24 4.31
CA HIS A 58 -0.27 -6.70 3.40
C HIS A 58 -1.63 -6.64 4.10
N ALA A 59 -2.31 -5.49 3.99
CA ALA A 59 -3.68 -5.33 4.46
C ALA A 59 -4.65 -5.86 3.40
N ASP A 60 -5.53 -6.80 3.77
CA ASP A 60 -6.44 -7.43 2.80
C ASP A 60 -7.41 -6.42 2.16
N ASP A 61 -7.82 -5.41 2.94
CA ASP A 61 -8.72 -4.33 2.54
C ASP A 61 -7.98 -2.99 2.28
N ASP A 62 -6.73 -3.03 1.80
CA ASP A 62 -5.95 -1.84 1.43
C ASP A 62 -6.61 -1.07 0.25
N GLU A 63 -6.91 0.22 0.48
CA GLU A 63 -7.65 1.07 -0.46
C GLU A 63 -6.79 1.58 -1.64
N LEU A 64 -5.47 1.49 -1.54
CA LEU A 64 -4.52 2.00 -2.54
C LEU A 64 -3.77 0.89 -3.27
N VAL A 65 -3.57 -0.24 -2.62
CA VAL A 65 -2.77 -1.35 -3.10
C VAL A 65 -3.63 -2.61 -3.10
N SER A 66 -3.94 -3.14 -4.28
CA SER A 66 -4.72 -4.36 -4.36
C SER A 66 -3.98 -5.55 -3.71
N ALA A 67 -4.70 -6.46 -3.06
CA ALA A 67 -4.17 -7.77 -2.60
C ALA A 67 -3.41 -8.54 -3.70
N SER A 68 -3.82 -8.41 -4.97
CA SER A 68 -3.11 -9.03 -6.09
C SER A 68 -1.65 -8.58 -6.28
N SER A 69 -1.25 -7.49 -5.62
CA SER A 69 0.11 -6.97 -5.62
C SER A 69 1.08 -7.96 -4.96
N GLU A 70 0.63 -8.74 -3.99
CA GLU A 70 1.46 -9.72 -3.26
C GLU A 70 2.06 -10.79 -4.18
N LYS A 71 1.34 -11.11 -5.27
CA LYS A 71 1.76 -12.06 -6.30
C LYS A 71 3.09 -11.67 -6.93
N CYS A 72 3.47 -10.39 -6.87
CA CYS A 72 4.79 -9.98 -7.35
C CYS A 72 5.92 -10.54 -6.48
N PHE A 73 5.73 -10.61 -5.16
CA PHE A 73 6.69 -11.21 -4.24
C PHE A 73 6.71 -12.73 -4.39
N GLU A 74 5.54 -13.38 -4.41
CA GLU A 74 5.43 -14.84 -4.58
C GLU A 74 6.10 -15.34 -5.86
N ARG A 75 6.01 -14.56 -6.96
CA ARG A 75 6.60 -14.93 -8.25
C ARG A 75 8.10 -14.68 -8.35
N THR A 76 8.68 -13.86 -7.47
CA THR A 76 10.06 -13.37 -7.63
C THR A 76 10.97 -13.79 -6.50
N ILE A 77 10.45 -13.91 -5.27
CA ILE A 77 11.20 -14.32 -4.09
C ILE A 77 10.95 -15.82 -3.86
N PRO A 78 12.00 -16.65 -3.72
CA PRO A 78 11.83 -18.06 -3.39
C PRO A 78 11.04 -18.24 -2.09
N GLU A 79 10.08 -19.17 -2.07
CA GLU A 79 9.18 -19.43 -0.93
C GLU A 79 9.91 -19.58 0.41
N LYS A 80 11.07 -20.26 0.42
CA LYS A 80 11.91 -20.42 1.63
C LYS A 80 12.42 -19.10 2.25
N TYR A 81 12.37 -18.00 1.51
CA TYR A 81 12.80 -16.68 1.93
C TYR A 81 11.65 -15.68 1.99
N LEU A 82 10.42 -16.08 1.69
CA LEU A 82 9.27 -15.20 1.72
C LEU A 82 8.32 -15.60 2.83
N GLN A 83 8.05 -14.68 3.74
CA GLN A 83 6.95 -14.78 4.68
C GLN A 83 5.97 -13.65 4.37
N LEU A 84 4.74 -14.01 4.00
CA LEU A 84 3.65 -13.06 3.77
C LEU A 84 2.70 -13.12 4.97
N VAL A 85 2.39 -11.97 5.54
CA VAL A 85 1.47 -11.82 6.67
C VAL A 85 0.34 -10.90 6.24
N HIS A 86 -0.87 -11.45 6.27
CA HIS A 86 -2.08 -10.73 5.93
C HIS A 86 -2.68 -10.10 7.19
N LEU A 87 -2.92 -8.79 7.11
CA LEU A 87 -3.60 -7.99 8.12
C LEU A 87 -5.08 -7.90 7.71
N LYS A 88 -5.96 -8.53 8.48
CA LYS A 88 -7.36 -8.75 8.07
C LYS A 88 -8.30 -7.61 8.45
N GLU A 89 -7.91 -6.80 9.43
CA GLU A 89 -8.71 -5.67 9.93
C GLU A 89 -8.06 -4.32 9.60
N SER A 90 -6.81 -4.35 9.13
CA SER A 90 -6.06 -3.17 8.74
C SER A 90 -6.34 -2.77 7.30
N THR A 91 -6.18 -1.49 7.03
CA THR A 91 -6.22 -0.88 5.70
C THR A 91 -4.94 -0.07 5.47
N HIS A 92 -4.85 0.71 4.39
CA HIS A 92 -3.64 1.48 4.09
C HIS A 92 -3.33 2.55 5.15
N PHE A 93 -4.39 3.13 5.73
CA PHE A 93 -4.29 4.27 6.64
C PHE A 93 -4.70 3.95 8.08
N PHE A 94 -5.13 2.72 8.33
CA PHE A 94 -5.68 2.29 9.62
C PHE A 94 -5.15 0.92 10.00
N TYR A 95 -4.68 0.77 11.24
CA TYR A 95 -4.28 -0.53 11.79
C TYR A 95 -5.39 -1.05 12.70
N GLY A 96 -5.93 -2.22 12.33
CA GLY A 96 -6.94 -2.92 13.12
C GLY A 96 -6.37 -3.45 14.42
N ASN A 97 -7.20 -3.49 15.47
CA ASN A 97 -6.70 -3.89 16.78
C ASN A 97 -6.27 -5.36 16.83
N ALA A 98 -6.97 -6.25 16.11
CA ALA A 98 -6.63 -7.66 16.07
C ALA A 98 -5.31 -7.95 15.35
N ASP A 99 -4.88 -7.04 14.47
CA ASP A 99 -3.66 -7.18 13.68
C ASP A 99 -2.41 -6.74 14.45
N TRP A 100 -2.54 -6.06 15.60
CA TRP A 100 -1.40 -5.64 16.42
C TRP A 100 -0.54 -6.82 16.89
N ASP A 101 -1.17 -7.94 17.21
CA ASP A 101 -0.48 -9.17 17.64
C ASP A 101 0.37 -9.78 16.53
N LEU A 102 0.13 -9.42 15.26
CA LEU A 102 0.93 -9.86 14.10
C LEU A 102 2.12 -8.94 13.82
N LEU A 103 2.11 -7.72 14.38
CA LEU A 103 3.12 -6.68 14.15
C LEU A 103 4.21 -6.64 15.25
N TYR A 104 4.08 -7.46 16.30
CA TYR A 104 4.95 -7.48 17.49
C TYR A 104 5.65 -8.84 17.67
#